data_AF-A0A1V6B7Z9-F1
#
_entry.id   AF-A0A1V6B7Z9-F1
#
_cell.length_a   1.000
_cell.length_b   1.000
_cell.length_c   1.000
_cell.angle_alpha   90.00
_cell.angle_beta   90.00
_cell.angle_gamma   90.00
#
_symmetry.space_group_name_H-M   'P 1'
#
loop_
_entity.id
_entity.type
_entity.pdbx_description
1 polymer ?
#
loop_
_entity_poly.entity_id
_entity_poly.type
_entity_poly.pdbx_seq_one_letter_code
_entity_poly.pdbx_strand_id
1 'polypeptide(L)'
;MWALDILAEEGYKIDCSISPIKTWRYGISSCPDSVFRIKENNLIEFPVSRFSFLRKKWAVGGAYFRIFPYSFTLNGMRQRIKNNLPNMFYIHPWEYDPEHPHVKFERKAMLTHYANLKKTYSNTQKLLSRLQFDTVTNLVNEYERKGEIPNISLQVLQD
;
A
#
# COMPACT_ATOMS: atom_id res chain seq x y z
N MET A 1 5.14 7.90 15.89
CA MET A 1 5.94 7.35 14.78
C MET A 1 7.42 7.49 15.13
N TRP A 2 7.97 6.62 15.97
CA TRP A 2 9.35 6.76 16.43
C TRP A 2 10.39 6.33 15.37
N ALA A 3 10.02 5.39 14.49
CA ALA A 3 10.96 4.77 13.56
C ALA A 3 11.36 5.67 12.38
N LEU A 4 10.54 6.66 12.02
CA LEU A 4 10.79 7.49 10.84
C LEU A 4 12.06 8.35 10.98
N ASP A 5 12.30 8.88 12.17
CA ASP A 5 13.49 9.69 12.45
C ASP A 5 14.75 8.84 12.41
N ILE A 6 14.69 7.62 12.98
CA ILE A 6 15.79 6.65 12.93
C ILE A 6 16.08 6.24 11.49
N LEU A 7 15.05 5.98 10.67
CA LEU A 7 15.26 5.66 9.25
C LEU A 7 16.01 6.79 8.53
N ALA A 8 15.63 8.04 8.78
CA ALA A 8 16.32 9.19 8.19
C ALA A 8 17.77 9.32 8.71
N GLU A 9 18.00 9.14 10.01
CA GLU A 9 19.33 9.17 10.63
C GLU A 9 20.26 8.09 10.07
N GLU A 10 19.74 6.89 9.80
CA GLU A 10 20.48 5.78 9.17
C GLU A 10 20.65 5.94 7.64
N GLY A 11 20.16 7.05 7.06
CA GLY A 11 20.35 7.40 5.66
C GLY A 11 19.33 6.80 4.69
N TYR A 12 18.23 6.21 5.18
CA TYR A 12 17.11 5.84 4.33
C TYR A 12 16.40 7.08 3.80
N LYS A 13 16.02 7.05 2.52
CA LYS A 13 15.38 8.18 1.83
C LYS A 13 13.89 7.97 1.57
N ILE A 14 13.47 6.71 1.55
CA ILE A 14 12.11 6.30 1.18
C ILE A 14 11.61 5.30 2.23
N ASP A 15 10.42 5.56 2.76
CA ASP A 15 9.62 4.61 3.54
C ASP A 15 8.30 4.28 2.81
N CYS A 16 7.71 3.14 3.12
CA CYS A 16 6.46 2.64 2.56
C CYS A 16 5.56 2.01 3.64
N SER A 17 5.77 2.38 4.90
CA SER A 17 5.15 1.72 6.06
C SER A 17 3.77 2.32 6.41
N ILE A 18 3.46 3.51 5.91
CA ILE A 18 2.26 4.25 6.28
C ILE A 18 1.10 3.90 5.35
N SER A 19 -0.08 3.69 5.96
CA SER A 19 -1.32 3.38 5.27
C SER A 19 -2.38 4.45 5.55
N PRO A 20 -3.04 5.02 4.51
CA PRO A 20 -4.18 5.91 4.65
C PRO A 20 -5.49 5.18 5.00
N ILE A 21 -5.43 3.86 5.18
CA ILE A 21 -6.57 3.01 5.52
C ILE A 21 -6.47 2.56 6.98
N LYS A 22 -7.35 3.11 7.82
CA LYS A 22 -7.47 2.73 9.23
C LYS A 22 -8.14 1.35 9.33
N THR A 23 -7.37 0.41 9.85
CA THR A 23 -7.81 -0.95 10.18
C THR A 23 -7.78 -1.13 11.69
N TRP A 24 -8.11 -2.34 12.17
CA TRP A 24 -7.98 -2.67 13.58
C TRP A 24 -6.53 -2.88 14.04
N ARG A 25 -5.57 -2.98 13.11
CA ARG A 25 -4.14 -3.18 13.42
C ARG A 25 -3.34 -1.89 13.33
N TYR A 26 -3.63 -1.04 12.35
CA TYR A 26 -2.87 0.16 12.02
C TYR A 26 -3.63 1.04 11.01
N GLY A 27 -3.07 2.22 10.74
CA GLY A 27 -3.48 3.11 9.66
C GLY A 27 -3.80 4.52 10.16
N ILE A 28 -3.45 5.52 9.37
CA ILE A 28 -3.49 6.95 9.69
C ILE A 28 -4.43 7.60 8.69
N SER A 29 -5.64 7.99 9.11
CA SER A 29 -6.71 8.44 8.18
C SER A 29 -6.39 9.76 7.46
N SER A 30 -5.62 10.61 8.12
CA SER A 30 -5.09 11.88 7.62
C SER A 30 -3.92 11.73 6.64
N CYS A 31 -3.33 10.52 6.52
CA CYS A 31 -2.24 10.28 5.58
C CYS A 31 -2.67 10.60 4.13
N PRO A 32 -1.85 11.36 3.38
CA PRO A 32 -2.09 11.57 1.96
C PRO A 32 -2.17 10.25 1.18
N ASP A 33 -2.88 10.29 0.05
CA ASP A 33 -3.10 9.13 -0.83
C ASP A 33 -2.18 9.15 -2.08
N SER A 34 -1.06 9.87 -1.96
CA SER A 34 0.00 9.98 -2.96
C SER A 34 1.34 10.05 -2.24
N VAL A 35 2.44 9.94 -2.97
CA VAL A 35 3.80 10.13 -2.43
C VAL A 35 3.92 11.53 -1.83
N PHE A 36 4.59 11.65 -0.69
CA PHE A 36 4.84 12.93 -0.03
C PHE A 36 6.19 12.91 0.70
N ARG A 37 6.70 14.08 1.05
CA ARG A 37 7.91 14.24 1.85
C ARG A 37 7.55 14.75 3.24
N ILE A 38 8.10 14.13 4.27
CA ILE A 38 8.00 14.59 5.65
C ILE A 38 9.05 15.67 5.86
N LYS A 39 8.63 16.88 6.18
CA LYS A 39 9.51 18.05 6.28
C LYS A 39 10.58 17.90 7.36
N GLU A 40 10.21 17.31 8.48
CA GLU A 40 11.00 17.28 9.71
C GLU A 40 12.26 16.41 9.57
N ASN A 41 12.18 15.33 8.81
CA ASN A 41 13.29 14.38 8.64
C ASN A 41 13.66 14.13 7.17
N ASN A 42 13.06 14.88 6.24
CA ASN A 42 13.31 14.82 4.79
C ASN A 42 13.04 13.44 4.15
N LEU A 43 12.33 12.55 4.86
CA LEU A 43 11.99 11.20 4.39
C LEU A 43 10.80 11.26 3.42
N ILE A 44 10.90 10.52 2.30
CA ILE A 44 9.80 10.37 1.35
C ILE A 44 8.96 9.17 1.76
N GLU A 45 7.66 9.36 1.89
CA GLU A 45 6.72 8.26 2.13
C GLU A 45 6.01 7.90 0.82
N PHE A 46 5.99 6.60 0.51
CA PHE A 46 5.13 6.03 -0.50
C PHE A 46 4.01 5.22 0.17
N PRO A 47 2.85 5.85 0.42
CA PRO A 47 1.81 5.22 1.21
C PRO A 47 1.14 4.07 0.47
N VAL A 48 0.55 3.15 1.26
CA VAL A 48 -0.32 2.10 0.72
C VAL A 48 -1.43 2.73 -0.10
N SER A 49 -1.55 2.33 -1.36
CA SER A 49 -2.58 2.85 -2.26
C SER A 49 -3.97 2.44 -1.80
N ARG A 50 -4.94 3.33 -2.00
CA ARG A 50 -6.35 3.02 -1.75
C ARG A 50 -7.25 3.33 -2.93
N PHE A 51 -8.42 2.69 -2.93
CA PHE A 51 -9.54 3.00 -3.81
C PHE A 51 -10.80 3.29 -2.99
N SER A 52 -11.75 3.98 -3.60
CA SER A 52 -13.05 4.27 -2.98
C SER A 52 -14.14 3.41 -3.62
N PHE A 53 -14.93 2.72 -2.81
CA PHE A 53 -16.09 1.95 -3.23
C PHE A 53 -17.20 2.02 -2.16
N LEU A 54 -18.45 2.26 -2.58
CA LEU A 54 -19.61 2.47 -1.69
C LEU A 54 -19.36 3.51 -0.59
N ARG A 55 -18.76 4.66 -0.96
CA ARG A 55 -18.36 5.75 -0.03
C ARG A 55 -17.35 5.34 1.05
N LYS A 56 -16.78 4.14 0.97
CA LYS A 56 -15.72 3.64 1.86
C LYS A 56 -14.39 3.57 1.12
N LYS A 57 -13.31 3.81 1.85
CA LYS A 57 -11.93 3.68 1.36
C LYS A 57 -11.41 2.27 1.69
N TRP A 58 -10.75 1.65 0.74
CA TRP A 58 -10.19 0.29 0.85
C TRP A 58 -8.76 0.28 0.34
N ALA A 59 -7.89 -0.53 0.94
CA ALA A 59 -6.51 -0.62 0.46
C ALA A 59 -6.41 -1.45 -0.82
N VAL A 60 -5.39 -1.17 -1.62
CA VAL A 60 -4.96 -1.97 -2.75
C VAL A 60 -3.91 -2.96 -2.27
N GLY A 61 -4.05 -4.23 -2.61
CA GLY A 61 -3.11 -5.29 -2.20
C GLY A 61 -3.47 -5.99 -0.89
N GLY A 62 -2.52 -6.78 -0.37
CA GLY A 62 -2.66 -7.54 0.88
C GLY A 62 -3.97 -8.33 0.98
N ALA A 63 -4.58 -8.33 2.18
CA ALA A 63 -5.83 -9.06 2.42
C ALA A 63 -6.97 -8.63 1.47
N TYR A 64 -7.02 -7.35 1.07
CA TYR A 64 -8.07 -6.84 0.19
C TYR A 64 -8.00 -7.43 -1.22
N PHE A 65 -6.81 -7.73 -1.72
CA PHE A 65 -6.61 -8.40 -3.00
C PHE A 65 -7.20 -9.82 -3.02
N ARG A 66 -7.19 -10.50 -1.87
CA ARG A 66 -7.75 -11.86 -1.74
C ARG A 66 -9.24 -11.84 -1.40
N ILE A 67 -9.68 -10.90 -0.57
CA ILE A 67 -11.08 -10.82 -0.11
C ILE A 67 -12.00 -10.31 -1.23
N PHE A 68 -11.62 -9.24 -1.93
CA PHE A 68 -12.46 -8.66 -2.97
C PHE A 68 -12.30 -9.38 -4.32
N PRO A 69 -13.32 -9.30 -5.20
CA PRO A 69 -13.16 -9.73 -6.59
C PRO A 69 -12.00 -9.00 -7.26
N TYR A 70 -11.20 -9.72 -8.06
CA TYR A 70 -10.03 -9.18 -8.77
C TYR A 70 -10.31 -7.86 -9.54
N SER A 71 -11.52 -7.71 -10.08
CA SER A 71 -11.95 -6.50 -10.79
C SER A 71 -11.85 -5.24 -9.93
N PHE A 72 -12.01 -5.33 -8.61
CA PHE A 72 -11.91 -4.19 -7.70
C PHE A 72 -10.48 -3.67 -7.63
N THR A 73 -9.51 -4.56 -7.49
CA THR A 73 -8.09 -4.20 -7.52
C THR A 73 -7.73 -3.57 -8.86
N LEU A 74 -8.09 -4.22 -9.98
CA LEU A 74 -7.76 -3.71 -11.30
C LEU A 74 -8.41 -2.34 -11.58
N ASN A 75 -9.70 -2.18 -11.26
CA ASN A 75 -10.41 -0.93 -11.48
C ASN A 75 -9.91 0.18 -10.54
N GLY A 76 -9.62 -0.16 -9.28
CA GLY A 76 -9.03 0.76 -8.32
C GLY A 76 -7.69 1.31 -8.79
N MET A 77 -6.79 0.42 -9.25
CA MET A 77 -5.49 0.83 -9.78
C MET A 77 -5.62 1.66 -11.06
N ARG A 78 -6.49 1.26 -11.99
CA ARG A 78 -6.77 2.03 -13.22
C ARG A 78 -7.34 3.42 -12.92
N GLN A 79 -8.23 3.54 -11.94
CA GLN A 79 -8.79 4.82 -11.54
C GLN A 79 -7.71 5.74 -10.95
N ARG A 80 -6.76 5.19 -10.17
CA ARG A 80 -5.60 5.94 -9.67
C ARG A 80 -4.72 6.44 -10.81
N ILE A 81 -4.39 5.56 -11.77
CA ILE A 81 -3.62 5.93 -12.97
C ILE A 81 -4.32 7.07 -13.72
N LYS A 82 -5.64 6.96 -13.95
CA LYS A 82 -6.45 8.01 -14.62
C LYS A 82 -6.40 9.36 -13.90
N ASN A 83 -6.18 9.35 -12.58
CA ASN A 83 -6.11 10.55 -11.75
C ASN A 83 -4.65 10.99 -11.48
N ASN A 84 -3.67 10.47 -12.22
CA ASN A 84 -2.23 10.74 -12.04
C ASN A 84 -1.72 10.40 -10.63
N LEU A 85 -2.33 9.42 -9.97
CA LEU A 85 -1.90 8.93 -8.66
C LEU A 85 -1.06 7.66 -8.80
N PRO A 86 0.02 7.53 -8.01
CA PRO A 86 0.87 6.36 -8.05
C PRO A 86 0.15 5.15 -7.44
N ASN A 87 0.58 3.95 -7.81
CA ASN A 87 0.05 2.70 -7.29
C ASN A 87 1.14 1.92 -6.54
N MET A 88 0.85 1.57 -5.29
CA MET A 88 1.58 0.59 -4.51
C MET A 88 0.80 -0.72 -4.54
N PHE A 89 1.49 -1.81 -4.88
CA PHE A 89 0.99 -3.16 -4.72
C PHE A 89 2.00 -3.95 -3.89
N TYR A 90 1.53 -4.62 -2.85
CA TYR A 90 2.36 -5.45 -1.98
C TYR A 90 1.65 -6.79 -1.73
N ILE A 91 2.47 -7.80 -1.48
CA ILE A 91 2.05 -9.18 -1.27
C ILE A 91 3.12 -9.89 -0.45
N HIS A 92 2.72 -10.75 0.49
CA HIS A 92 3.66 -11.59 1.21
C HIS A 92 3.89 -12.90 0.46
N PRO A 93 5.11 -13.47 0.48
CA PRO A 93 5.39 -14.74 -0.20
C PRO A 93 4.45 -15.89 0.20
N TRP A 94 4.08 -15.98 1.49
CA TRP A 94 3.16 -17.01 1.98
C TRP A 94 1.77 -16.94 1.35
N GLU A 95 1.35 -15.78 0.82
CA GLU A 95 0.04 -15.65 0.17
C GLU A 95 -0.07 -16.44 -1.14
N TYR A 96 1.07 -16.86 -1.71
CA TYR A 96 1.17 -17.71 -2.88
C TYR A 96 1.18 -19.20 -2.56
N ASP A 97 1.29 -19.58 -1.30
CA ASP A 97 1.30 -20.97 -0.85
C ASP A 97 -0.05 -21.30 -0.17
N PRO A 98 -1.11 -21.64 -0.92
CA PRO A 98 -2.41 -21.92 -0.32
C PRO A 98 -2.44 -23.14 0.61
N GLU A 99 -1.41 -23.98 0.57
CA GLU A 99 -1.29 -25.21 1.36
C GLU A 99 -0.31 -25.05 2.53
N HIS A 100 0.16 -23.83 2.81
CA HIS A 100 1.01 -23.56 3.97
C HIS A 100 0.32 -23.99 5.28
N PRO A 101 1.08 -24.38 6.33
CA PRO A 101 0.50 -24.86 7.57
C PRO A 101 -0.55 -23.92 8.16
N HIS A 102 -1.66 -24.49 8.61
CA HIS A 102 -2.69 -23.76 9.33
C HIS A 102 -2.30 -23.60 10.80
N VAL A 103 -2.15 -22.35 11.24
CA VAL A 103 -1.81 -21.99 12.62
C VAL A 103 -3.02 -21.31 13.24
N LYS A 104 -3.35 -21.68 14.48
CA LYS A 104 -4.44 -21.04 15.22
C LYS A 104 -3.96 -19.77 15.91
N PHE A 105 -4.71 -18.69 15.71
CA PHE A 105 -4.52 -17.40 16.39
C PHE A 105 -5.85 -16.64 16.41
N GLU A 106 -5.84 -15.35 16.70
CA GLU A 106 -7.07 -14.54 16.80
C GLU A 106 -7.98 -14.71 15.57
N ARG A 107 -9.27 -15.01 15.79
CA ARG A 107 -10.23 -15.35 14.73
C ARG A 107 -10.31 -14.31 13.61
N LYS A 108 -10.31 -13.02 13.97
CA LYS A 108 -10.41 -11.91 13.01
C LYS A 108 -9.18 -11.85 12.10
N ALA A 109 -8.00 -12.11 12.66
CA ALA A 109 -6.76 -12.20 11.91
C ALA A 109 -6.76 -13.40 10.98
N MET A 110 -7.20 -14.58 11.46
CA MET A 110 -7.27 -15.80 10.66
C MET A 110 -8.17 -15.62 9.44
N LEU A 111 -9.32 -14.96 9.60
CA LEU A 111 -10.24 -14.66 8.50
C LEU A 111 -9.53 -13.94 7.34
N THR A 112 -8.78 -12.88 7.64
CA THR A 112 -8.06 -12.12 6.61
C THR A 112 -6.82 -12.85 6.09
N HIS A 113 -6.19 -13.68 6.93
CA HIS A 113 -4.98 -14.41 6.58
C HIS A 113 -5.29 -15.49 5.54
N TYR A 114 -6.27 -16.36 5.81
CA TYR A 114 -6.60 -17.52 4.99
C TYR A 114 -7.63 -17.26 3.88
N ALA A 115 -8.16 -16.04 3.74
CA ALA A 115 -9.14 -15.72 2.72
C ALA A 115 -8.59 -15.99 1.30
N ASN A 116 -9.29 -16.83 0.53
CA ASN A 116 -9.13 -17.03 -0.92
C ASN A 116 -7.68 -17.24 -1.44
N LEU A 117 -6.78 -17.83 -0.64
CA LEU A 117 -5.36 -18.01 -1.02
C LEU A 117 -5.17 -18.70 -2.37
N LYS A 118 -6.02 -19.68 -2.70
CA LYS A 118 -5.98 -20.42 -3.98
C LYS A 118 -6.10 -19.54 -5.22
N LYS A 119 -6.67 -18.32 -5.10
CA LYS A 119 -6.81 -17.38 -6.22
C LYS A 119 -5.64 -16.42 -6.36
N THR A 120 -4.85 -16.22 -5.31
CA THR A 120 -3.81 -15.18 -5.24
C THR A 120 -2.86 -15.26 -6.43
N TYR A 121 -2.25 -16.42 -6.68
CA TYR A 121 -1.30 -16.61 -7.78
C TYR A 121 -1.90 -16.27 -9.15
N SER A 122 -3.07 -16.86 -9.47
CA SER A 122 -3.74 -16.61 -10.76
C SER A 122 -4.16 -15.15 -10.95
N ASN A 123 -4.55 -14.46 -9.86
CA ASN A 123 -4.89 -13.05 -9.90
C ASN A 123 -3.64 -12.18 -10.06
N THR A 124 -2.52 -12.53 -9.45
CA THR A 124 -1.24 -11.85 -9.67
C THR A 124 -0.82 -11.95 -11.13
N GLN A 125 -0.91 -13.12 -11.77
CA GLN A 125 -0.62 -13.27 -13.19
C GLN A 125 -1.52 -12.37 -14.06
N LYS A 126 -2.82 -12.29 -13.75
CA LYS A 126 -3.73 -11.36 -14.42
C LYS A 126 -3.35 -9.91 -14.18
N LEU A 127 -2.89 -9.55 -12.99
CA LEU A 127 -2.50 -8.19 -12.66
C LEU A 127 -1.27 -7.77 -13.48
N LEU A 128 -0.22 -8.61 -13.45
CA LEU A 128 1.04 -8.39 -14.17
C LEU A 128 0.87 -8.32 -15.69
N SER A 129 -0.12 -9.02 -16.26
CA SER A 129 -0.43 -8.96 -17.69
C SER A 129 -1.29 -7.75 -18.10
N ARG A 130 -1.83 -6.98 -17.15
CA ARG A 130 -2.79 -5.89 -17.42
C ARG A 130 -2.26 -4.51 -17.07
N LEU A 131 -1.16 -4.42 -16.34
CA LEU A 131 -0.54 -3.18 -15.88
C LEU A 131 0.98 -3.28 -16.01
N GLN A 132 1.63 -2.13 -16.12
CA GLN A 132 3.08 -2.03 -16.05
C GLN A 132 3.49 -1.80 -14.59
N PHE A 133 4.63 -2.40 -14.23
CA PHE A 133 5.20 -2.33 -12.89
C PHE A 133 6.63 -1.80 -12.99
N ASP A 134 7.01 -1.01 -12.00
CA ASP A 134 8.35 -0.52 -11.80
C ASP A 134 8.67 -0.58 -10.28
N THR A 135 9.90 -0.29 -9.93
CA THR A 135 10.35 -0.19 -8.54
C THR A 135 9.84 1.10 -7.90
N VAL A 136 9.65 1.06 -6.58
CA VAL A 136 9.33 2.24 -5.76
C VAL A 136 10.36 3.36 -6.00
N THR A 137 11.65 3.01 -6.02
CA THR A 137 12.75 3.96 -6.22
C THR A 137 12.64 4.70 -7.55
N ASN A 138 12.36 4.00 -8.66
CA ASN A 138 12.24 4.64 -9.97
C ASN A 138 11.05 5.60 -10.02
N LEU A 139 9.90 5.19 -9.46
CA LEU A 139 8.72 6.05 -9.43
C LEU A 139 8.95 7.28 -8.56
N VAL A 140 9.55 7.13 -7.36
CA VAL A 140 9.90 8.28 -6.50
C VAL A 140 10.84 9.24 -7.23
N ASN A 141 11.90 8.74 -7.87
CA ASN A 141 12.83 9.56 -8.64
C ASN A 141 12.13 10.31 -9.80
N GLU A 142 11.12 9.70 -10.42
CA GLU A 142 10.30 10.38 -11.44
C GLU A 142 9.47 11.52 -10.84
N TYR A 143 8.77 11.27 -9.73
CA TYR A 143 7.99 12.29 -9.04
C TYR A 143 8.87 13.43 -8.51
N GLU A 144 10.08 13.12 -7.99
CA GLU A 144 11.06 14.14 -7.60
C GLU A 144 11.48 15.02 -8.78
N ARG A 145 11.85 14.42 -9.93
CA ARG A 145 12.24 15.18 -11.13
C ARG A 145 11.12 16.08 -11.65
N LYS A 146 9.87 15.66 -11.50
CA LYS A 146 8.68 16.45 -11.89
C LYS A 146 8.31 17.53 -10.86
N GLY A 147 8.90 17.52 -9.66
CA GLY A 147 8.51 18.40 -8.57
C GLY A 147 7.12 18.08 -7.99
N GLU A 148 6.67 16.83 -8.12
CA GLU A 148 5.32 16.37 -7.76
C GLU A 148 5.25 15.74 -6.35
N ILE A 149 6.29 15.90 -5.53
CA ILE A 149 6.31 15.43 -4.14
C ILE A 149 6.00 16.59 -3.19
N PRO A 150 4.76 16.70 -2.68
CA PRO A 150 4.40 17.72 -1.71
C PRO A 150 5.11 17.49 -0.38
N ASN A 151 5.45 18.59 0.29
CA ASN A 151 6.01 18.57 1.64
C ASN A 151 4.87 18.66 2.66
N ILE A 152 4.80 17.72 3.61
CA ILE A 152 3.85 17.74 4.72
C ILE A 152 4.58 17.77 6.06
N SER A 153 3.92 18.27 7.10
CA SER A 153 4.42 18.14 8.47
C SER A 153 4.07 16.77 9.03
N LEU A 154 4.95 16.21 9.85
CA LEU A 154 4.73 15.02 10.66
C LEU A 154 3.46 15.14 11.52
N GLN A 155 3.03 16.35 11.89
CA GLN A 155 1.77 16.60 12.60
C GLN A 155 0.54 16.08 11.86
N VAL A 156 0.56 16.08 10.52
CA VAL A 156 -0.53 15.53 9.71
C VAL A 156 -0.73 14.05 10.00
N LEU A 157 0.31 13.34 10.44
CA LEU A 157 0.28 11.88 10.64
C LEU A 157 0.00 11.46 12.10
N GLN A 158 -0.51 12.37 12.94
CA GLN A 158 -0.73 12.13 14.38
C GLN A 158 -2.17 11.70 14.76
N ASP A 159 -3.00 11.31 13.78
CA ASP A 159 -4.37 10.78 13.96
C ASP A 159 -4.51 9.60 14.95
#